data_AF-A0A9D1SM59-F1
#
_entry.id   AF-A0A9D1SM59-F1
#
_cell.length_a   1.000
_cell.length_b   1.000
_cell.length_c   1.000
_cell.angle_alpha   90.00
_cell.angle_beta   90.00
_cell.angle_gamma   90.00
#
_symmetry.space_group_name_H-M   'P 1'
#
loop_
_entity.id
_entity.type
_entity.pdbx_description
1 polymer ?
#
loop_
_entity_poly.entity_id
_entity_poly.type
_entity_poly.pdbx_seq_one_letter_code
_entity_poly.pdbx_strand_id
1 'polypeptide(L)'
;MKKLFFCFLVIIFSLQPLKADQCALIPKDVANNAYNILKNVEFYIDFCAPCMDKEPAIKYINNVEIQSVYYKPTNETLYQILIDSTPIDIAYVYVNGRNLGMQSNCTPISDVPEYIDDYVSGRWHFKENDI
;
A
#
# COMPACT_ATOMS: atom_id res chain seq x y z
N MET A 1 50.14 27.21 -12.96
CA MET A 1 49.39 25.94 -13.06
C MET A 1 48.54 25.77 -11.79
N LYS A 2 47.28 26.21 -11.79
CA LYS A 2 46.35 25.97 -10.67
C LYS A 2 45.30 24.95 -11.13
N LYS A 3 45.49 23.70 -10.72
CA LYS A 3 44.51 22.62 -10.95
C LYS A 3 43.40 22.80 -9.93
N LEU A 4 42.26 23.35 -10.35
CA LEU A 4 41.04 23.35 -9.53
C LEU A 4 40.47 21.92 -9.60
N PHE A 5 40.58 21.19 -8.50
CA PHE A 5 39.93 19.89 -8.33
C PHE A 5 38.44 20.16 -8.10
N PHE A 6 37.62 19.93 -9.13
CA PHE A 6 36.17 20.01 -9.04
C PHE A 6 35.66 18.68 -8.46
N CYS A 7 35.52 18.59 -7.14
CA CYS A 7 34.84 17.46 -6.50
C CYS A 7 33.33 17.58 -6.74
N PHE A 8 32.84 16.92 -7.80
CA PHE A 8 31.41 16.65 -7.98
C PHE A 8 31.00 15.58 -6.95
N LEU A 9 30.52 16.00 -5.78
CA LEU A 9 29.87 15.13 -4.83
C LEU A 9 28.46 14.83 -5.37
N VAL A 10 28.32 13.77 -6.16
CA VAL A 10 27.00 13.27 -6.58
C VAL A 10 26.36 12.61 -5.36
N ILE A 11 25.53 13.38 -4.65
CA ILE A 11 24.65 12.84 -3.61
C ILE A 11 23.59 12.02 -4.33
N ILE A 12 23.81 10.71 -4.42
CA ILE A 12 22.79 9.76 -4.85
C ILE A 12 21.77 9.68 -3.70
N PHE A 13 20.76 10.55 -3.74
CA PHE A 13 19.54 10.36 -2.96
C PHE A 13 18.91 9.06 -3.44
N SER A 14 19.02 8.00 -2.65
CA SER A 14 18.25 6.78 -2.79
C SER A 14 16.78 7.12 -2.52
N LEU A 15 16.11 7.60 -3.56
CA LEU A 15 14.65 7.75 -3.61
C LEU A 15 14.07 6.34 -3.52
N GLN A 16 13.78 5.88 -2.30
CA GLN A 16 12.85 4.77 -2.16
C GLN A 16 11.49 5.27 -2.68
N PRO A 17 10.80 4.50 -3.53
CA PRO A 17 9.48 4.88 -3.98
C PRO A 17 8.59 5.02 -2.74
N LEU A 18 8.14 6.25 -2.48
CA LEU A 18 7.14 6.52 -1.46
C LEU A 18 5.89 5.74 -1.86
N LYS A 19 5.47 4.77 -1.04
CA LYS A 19 4.15 4.15 -1.20
C LYS A 19 3.13 5.29 -1.12
N ALA A 20 2.39 5.53 -2.20
CA ALA A 20 1.33 6.52 -2.17
C ALA A 20 0.26 6.00 -1.21
N ASP A 21 0.01 6.67 -0.08
CA ASP A 21 -1.02 6.25 0.85
C ASP A 21 -2.40 6.49 0.22
N GLN A 22 -3.03 5.42 -0.30
CA GLN A 22 -4.34 5.47 -0.95
C GLN A 22 -5.46 5.08 0.02
N CYS A 23 -5.21 4.05 0.84
CA CYS A 23 -6.17 3.51 1.79
C CYS A 23 -5.54 3.22 3.18
N ALA A 24 -4.55 4.01 3.58
CA ALA A 24 -3.94 3.91 4.91
C ALA A 24 -4.87 4.41 6.05
N LEU A 25 -5.63 5.47 5.80
CA LEU A 25 -6.65 6.01 6.70
C LEU A 25 -8.01 5.96 6.01
N ILE A 26 -8.96 5.25 6.62
CA ILE A 26 -10.22 4.87 6.00
C ILE A 26 -11.42 5.11 6.94
N PRO A 27 -12.63 5.27 6.39
CA PRO A 27 -13.86 5.28 7.18
C PRO A 27 -14.07 3.98 7.98
N LYS A 28 -14.86 4.07 9.05
CA LYS A 28 -15.08 2.96 10.00
C LYS A 28 -15.65 1.70 9.34
N ASP A 29 -16.60 1.88 8.43
CA ASP A 29 -17.26 0.80 7.69
C ASP A 29 -16.27 0.06 6.78
N VAL A 30 -15.41 0.80 6.06
CA VAL A 30 -14.31 0.22 5.25
C VAL A 30 -13.34 -0.55 6.14
N ALA A 31 -12.96 -0.01 7.30
CA ALA A 31 -12.09 -0.71 8.26
C ALA A 31 -12.74 -2.00 8.79
N ASN A 32 -14.02 -1.97 9.13
CA ASN A 32 -14.74 -3.16 9.58
C ASN A 32 -14.80 -4.24 8.49
N ASN A 33 -15.02 -3.86 7.23
CA ASN A 33 -15.02 -4.79 6.10
C ASN A 33 -13.64 -5.45 5.92
N ALA A 34 -12.57 -4.65 5.91
CA ALA A 34 -11.20 -5.14 5.80
C ALA A 34 -10.84 -6.09 6.95
N TYR A 35 -11.16 -5.69 8.19
CA TYR A 35 -10.95 -6.52 9.38
C TYR A 35 -11.69 -7.86 9.30
N ASN A 36 -12.95 -7.85 8.85
CA ASN A 36 -13.75 -9.07 8.71
C ASN A 36 -13.19 -10.04 7.67
N ILE A 37 -12.50 -9.54 6.64
CA ILE A 37 -11.79 -10.38 5.67
C ILE A 37 -10.50 -10.93 6.30
N LEU A 38 -9.67 -10.05 6.86
CA LEU A 38 -8.34 -10.40 7.39
C LEU A 38 -8.39 -11.39 8.57
N LYS A 39 -9.38 -11.29 9.46
CA LYS A 39 -9.48 -12.19 10.62
C LYS A 39 -9.76 -13.66 10.27
N ASN A 40 -10.10 -13.93 9.00
CA ASN A 40 -10.47 -15.25 8.51
C ASN A 40 -9.39 -15.89 7.62
N VAL A 41 -8.20 -15.29 7.53
CA VAL A 41 -7.08 -15.79 6.73
C VAL A 41 -5.79 -15.84 7.55
N GLU A 42 -4.90 -16.77 7.21
CA GLU A 42 -3.62 -16.95 7.92
C GLU A 42 -2.52 -16.01 7.41
N PHE A 43 -2.66 -15.54 6.16
CA PHE A 43 -1.68 -14.69 5.51
C PHE A 43 -2.34 -13.74 4.52
N TYR A 44 -1.59 -12.73 4.12
CA TYR A 44 -1.91 -11.83 3.02
C TYR A 44 -0.67 -11.64 2.13
N ILE A 45 -0.88 -11.03 0.96
CA ILE A 45 0.20 -10.62 0.07
C ILE A 45 0.33 -9.09 0.15
N ASP A 46 1.51 -8.58 0.52
CA ASP A 46 1.88 -7.16 0.45
C ASP A 46 2.51 -6.90 -0.93
N PHE A 47 1.91 -5.99 -1.69
CA PHE A 47 2.39 -5.64 -3.02
C PHE A 47 1.88 -4.29 -3.51
N CYS A 48 2.81 -3.36 -3.75
CA CYS A 48 2.53 -2.10 -4.42
C CYS A 48 3.05 -2.09 -5.86
N ALA A 49 2.17 -2.44 -6.81
CA ALA A 49 2.45 -2.33 -8.24
C ALA A 49 2.90 -0.92 -8.69
N PRO A 50 2.22 0.18 -8.31
CA PRO A 50 2.61 1.52 -8.76
C PRO A 50 3.91 2.03 -8.10
N CYS A 51 4.34 1.39 -7.01
CA CYS A 51 5.62 1.67 -6.36
C CYS A 51 6.80 0.94 -7.02
N MET A 52 6.55 0.14 -8.06
CA MET A 52 7.54 -0.74 -8.69
C MET A 52 8.16 -1.73 -7.69
N ASP A 53 7.35 -2.26 -6.77
CA ASP A 53 7.78 -3.39 -5.94
C ASP A 53 8.25 -4.53 -6.84
N LYS A 54 9.38 -5.15 -6.49
CA LYS A 54 10.02 -6.17 -7.32
C LYS A 54 9.19 -7.44 -7.43
N GLU A 55 8.58 -7.84 -6.32
CA GLU A 55 7.79 -9.07 -6.23
C GLU A 55 6.76 -8.96 -5.08
N PRO A 56 5.61 -9.65 -5.21
CA PRO A 56 4.64 -9.75 -4.11
C PRO A 56 5.21 -10.54 -2.93
N ALA A 57 5.01 -10.04 -1.71
CA ALA A 57 5.53 -10.67 -0.50
C ALA A 57 4.41 -11.30 0.34
N ILE A 58 4.54 -12.58 0.68
CA ILE A 58 3.62 -13.25 1.62
C ILE A 58 3.96 -12.85 3.06
N LYS A 59 2.94 -12.47 3.82
CA LYS A 59 3.03 -12.04 5.21
C LYS A 59 2.01 -12.79 6.04
N TYR A 60 2.45 -13.45 7.11
CA TYR A 60 1.58 -14.17 8.04
C TYR A 60 0.95 -13.21 9.05
N ILE A 61 -0.28 -13.51 9.45
CA ILE A 61 -1.07 -12.70 10.37
C ILE A 61 -1.08 -13.40 11.73
N ASN A 62 -0.55 -12.76 12.77
CA ASN A 62 -0.75 -13.24 14.14
C ASN A 62 -1.92 -12.50 14.81
N ASN A 63 -2.05 -11.20 14.51
CA ASN A 63 -3.08 -10.35 15.09
C ASN A 63 -3.54 -9.27 14.10
N VAL A 64 -4.83 -8.94 14.15
CA VAL A 64 -5.44 -7.87 13.35
C VAL A 64 -6.16 -6.93 14.29
N GLU A 65 -5.96 -5.63 14.14
CA GLU A 65 -6.60 -4.60 14.96
C GLU A 65 -7.15 -3.47 14.10
N ILE A 66 -8.18 -2.80 14.62
CA ILE A 66 -8.66 -1.52 14.09
C ILE A 66 -8.26 -0.44 15.10
N GLN A 67 -7.55 0.58 14.66
CA GLN A 67 -7.21 1.75 15.49
C GLN A 67 -7.86 3.01 14.93
N SER A 68 -8.49 3.80 15.80
CA SER A 68 -8.99 5.13 15.46
C SER A 68 -7.84 6.15 15.45
N VAL A 69 -7.81 7.01 14.44
CA VAL A 69 -6.83 8.08 14.26
C VAL A 69 -7.56 9.40 14.06
N TYR A 70 -7.23 10.40 14.89
CA TYR A 70 -7.74 11.76 14.67
C TYR A 70 -6.97 12.43 13.53
N TYR A 71 -7.64 12.63 12.40
CA TYR A 71 -7.05 13.19 11.19
C TYR A 71 -7.25 14.71 11.13
N LYS A 72 -6.20 15.43 11.53
CA LYS A 72 -6.21 16.90 11.63
C LYS A 72 -6.62 17.63 10.34
N PRO A 73 -6.22 17.20 9.13
CA PRO A 73 -6.57 17.94 7.91
C PRO A 73 -8.07 18.08 7.67
N THR A 74 -8.88 17.08 8.04
CA THR A 74 -10.35 17.14 7.93
C THR A 74 -11.07 17.29 9.27
N ASN A 75 -10.35 17.25 10.40
CA ASN A 75 -10.88 17.20 11.76
C ASN A 75 -11.85 16.03 12.01
N GLU A 76 -11.59 14.90 11.36
CA GLU A 76 -12.42 13.70 11.48
C GLU A 76 -11.66 12.58 12.21
N THR A 77 -12.40 11.60 12.73
CA THR A 77 -11.81 10.35 13.19
C THR A 77 -11.87 9.35 12.05
N LEU A 78 -10.70 9.01 11.52
CA LEU A 78 -10.50 7.92 10.55
C LEU A 78 -9.99 6.68 11.29
N TYR A 79 -9.84 5.59 10.55
CA TYR A 79 -9.41 4.31 11.08
C TYR A 79 -8.29 3.75 10.22
N GLN A 80 -7.40 2.98 10.85
CA GLN A 80 -6.39 2.20 10.15
C GLN A 80 -6.46 0.75 10.62
N ILE A 81 -6.05 -0.15 9.73
CA ILE A 81 -5.86 -1.56 10.05
C ILE A 81 -4.42 -1.77 10.47
N LEU A 82 -4.22 -2.46 11.59
CA LEU A 82 -2.90 -2.92 12.01
C LEU A 82 -2.85 -4.43 11.87
N ILE A 83 -1.76 -4.92 11.29
CA ILE A 83 -1.37 -6.33 11.36
C ILE A 83 -0.09 -6.39 12.18
N ASP A 84 -0.11 -7.19 13.25
CA ASP A 84 1.03 -7.31 14.18
C ASP A 84 1.54 -5.93 14.65
N SER A 85 0.60 -5.07 15.04
CA SER A 85 0.82 -3.69 15.48
C SER A 85 1.45 -2.74 14.43
N THR A 86 1.55 -3.17 13.18
CA THR A 86 2.04 -2.35 12.05
C THR A 86 0.86 -1.87 11.21
N PRO A 87 0.69 -0.56 11.00
CA PRO A 87 -0.36 -0.05 10.12
C PRO A 87 -0.09 -0.48 8.68
N ILE A 88 -1.15 -0.84 7.96
CA ILE A 88 -1.09 -1.24 6.55
C ILE A 88 -1.96 -0.33 5.69
N ASP A 89 -1.53 -0.10 4.44
CA ASP A 89 -2.40 0.46 3.41
C ASP A 89 -3.10 -0.70 2.69
N ILE A 90 -4.42 -0.81 2.87
CA ILE A 90 -5.19 -1.91 2.30
C ILE A 90 -5.28 -1.87 0.76
N ALA A 91 -4.89 -0.75 0.11
CA ALA A 91 -4.77 -0.68 -1.35
C ALA A 91 -3.60 -1.54 -1.90
N TYR A 92 -2.64 -1.90 -1.05
CA TYR A 92 -1.47 -2.73 -1.41
C TYR A 92 -1.49 -4.11 -0.77
N VAL A 93 -2.65 -4.52 -0.27
CA VAL A 93 -2.85 -5.83 0.37
C VAL A 93 -3.76 -6.68 -0.48
N TYR A 94 -3.38 -7.95 -0.70
CA TYR A 94 -4.21 -8.93 -1.40
C TYR A 94 -4.51 -10.10 -0.48
N VAL A 95 -5.78 -10.49 -0.48
CA VAL A 95 -6.29 -11.64 0.28
C VAL A 95 -7.02 -12.55 -0.70
N ASN A 96 -6.68 -13.84 -0.69
CA ASN A 96 -7.20 -14.83 -1.65
C ASN A 96 -7.05 -14.37 -3.12
N GLY A 97 -5.93 -13.70 -3.43
CA GLY A 97 -5.61 -13.20 -4.76
C GLY A 97 -6.26 -11.89 -5.17
N ARG A 98 -7.20 -11.33 -4.39
CA ARG A 98 -7.92 -10.08 -4.71
C ARG A 98 -7.50 -8.92 -3.80
N ASN A 99 -7.46 -7.71 -4.34
CA ASN A 99 -7.12 -6.48 -3.63
C ASN A 99 -8.08 -6.21 -2.45
N LEU A 100 -7.54 -6.02 -1.25
CA LEU A 100 -8.31 -5.87 -0.01
C LEU A 100 -9.04 -4.52 0.04
N GLY A 101 -8.42 -3.44 -0.43
CA GLY A 101 -9.03 -2.13 -0.54
C GLY A 101 -10.30 -2.16 -1.38
N MET A 102 -10.23 -2.78 -2.57
CA MET A 102 -11.40 -2.95 -3.45
C MET A 102 -12.47 -3.87 -2.84
N GLN A 103 -12.06 -4.97 -2.19
CA GLN A 103 -12.99 -5.84 -1.46
C GLN A 103 -13.72 -5.13 -0.32
N SER A 104 -13.08 -4.13 0.28
CA SER A 104 -13.59 -3.40 1.45
C SER A 104 -14.34 -2.12 1.07
N ASN A 105 -14.47 -1.82 -0.23
CA ASN A 105 -15.02 -0.59 -0.78
C ASN A 105 -14.22 0.67 -0.39
N CYS A 106 -12.90 0.57 -0.25
CA CYS A 106 -12.06 1.76 -0.16
C CYS A 106 -12.02 2.47 -1.52
N THR A 107 -12.28 3.78 -1.51
CA THR A 107 -12.25 4.62 -2.71
C THR A 107 -11.65 5.99 -2.36
N PRO A 108 -10.90 6.62 -3.27
CA PRO A 108 -10.46 6.09 -4.56
C PRO A 108 -9.28 5.12 -4.42
N ILE A 109 -9.19 4.16 -5.33
CA ILE A 109 -8.00 3.33 -5.55
C ILE A 109 -7.64 3.46 -7.03
N SER A 110 -6.39 3.80 -7.34
CA SER A 110 -5.86 3.90 -8.70
C SER A 110 -4.59 3.08 -8.89
N ASP A 111 -4.39 2.65 -10.13
CA ASP A 111 -3.14 2.06 -10.62
C ASP A 111 -2.61 0.87 -9.81
N VAL A 112 -3.52 0.10 -9.22
CA VAL A 112 -3.25 -1.22 -8.62
C VAL A 112 -4.12 -2.27 -9.31
N PRO A 113 -3.61 -3.49 -9.53
CA PRO A 113 -4.42 -4.58 -10.07
C PRO A 113 -5.51 -4.99 -9.07
N GLU A 114 -6.68 -5.38 -9.58
CA GLU A 114 -7.70 -6.01 -8.73
C GLU A 114 -7.26 -7.40 -8.28
N TYR A 115 -6.61 -8.16 -9.17
CA TYR A 115 -6.12 -9.51 -8.89
C TYR A 115 -4.59 -9.55 -8.99
N ILE A 116 -3.94 -10.15 -7.99
CA ILE A 116 -2.46 -10.25 -7.97
C ILE A 116 -1.92 -11.02 -9.19
N ASP A 117 -2.68 -12.00 -9.68
CA ASP A 117 -2.34 -12.81 -10.85
C ASP A 117 -2.25 -11.98 -12.14
N ASP A 118 -2.94 -10.85 -12.23
CA ASP A 118 -2.83 -9.97 -13.40
C ASP A 118 -1.44 -9.32 -13.47
N TYR A 119 -0.83 -9.00 -12.33
CA TYR A 119 0.58 -8.58 -12.30
C TYR A 119 1.51 -9.73 -12.67
N VAL A 120 1.37 -10.89 -12.00
CA VAL A 120 2.28 -12.05 -12.20
C VAL A 120 2.24 -12.57 -13.64
N SER A 121 1.08 -12.54 -14.28
CA SER A 121 0.91 -12.94 -15.69
C SER A 121 1.25 -11.85 -16.71
N GLY A 122 1.58 -10.63 -16.28
CA GLY A 122 1.85 -9.48 -17.14
C GLY A 122 0.63 -8.90 -17.86
N ARG A 123 -0.59 -9.25 -17.42
CA ARG A 123 -1.86 -8.66 -17.93
C ARG A 123 -2.13 -7.27 -17.37
N TRP A 124 -1.58 -6.98 -16.20
CA TRP A 124 -1.63 -5.64 -15.62
C TRP A 124 -0.60 -4.75 -16.30
N HIS A 125 -1.05 -3.58 -16.74
CA HIS A 125 -0.20 -2.54 -17.29
C HIS A 125 -0.42 -1.27 -16.49
N PHE A 126 0.67 -0.69 -15.99
CA PHE A 126 0.63 0.64 -15.41
C PHE A 126 0.14 1.62 -16.47
N LYS A 127 -0.94 2.36 -16.20
CA LYS A 127 -1.38 3.42 -17.10
C LYS A 127 -0.43 4.59 -16.93
N GLU A 128 0.63 4.58 -17.70
CA GLU A 128 1.58 5.68 -17.79
C GLU A 128 0.93 6.83 -18.61
N ASN A 129 -0.14 7.44 -18.11
CA ASN A 129 -0.78 8.62 -18.71
C ASN A 129 -1.52 9.42 -17.64
N ASP A 130 -0.85 10.43 -17.08
CA ASP A 130 -1.38 11.76 -16.72
C ASP A 130 -0.25 12.62 -16.08
N ILE A 131 0.82 12.87 -16.86
CA ILE A 131 1.73 14.02 -16.65
C ILE A 131 1.50 15.01 -17.79
#